data_AF-A0A7I7S0M6-F1
#
_entry.id   AF-A0A7I7S0M6-F1
#
_cell.length_a   1.000
_cell.length_b   1.000
_cell.length_c   1.000
_cell.angle_alpha   90.00
_cell.angle_beta   90.00
_cell.angle_gamma   90.00
#
_symmetry.space_group_name_H-M   'P 1'
#
loop_
_entity.id
_entity.type
_entity.pdbx_description
1 polymer ?
#
loop_
_entity_poly.entity_id
_entity_poly.type
_entity_poly.pdbx_seq_one_letter_code
_entity_poly.pdbx_strand_id
1 'polypeptide(L)'
;MAFGAGLSTPGVPDLRLADYTGRILEWINVGQPDARALGKAASQADQVLLFPFAAGVSTWWRTVGPKVAGLTNLSVAQIPNEPVQRLAQTVDRRVAGQVMVMEGQVTMTLGGVDATFTPEPLK
;
A
#
# COMPACT_ATOMS: atom_id res chain seq x y z
N MET A 1 14.17 -0.37 -6.23
CA MET A 1 13.10 -0.49 -5.22
C MET A 1 13.57 -1.42 -4.11
N ALA A 2 13.24 -1.13 -2.84
CA ALA A 2 13.64 -1.94 -1.69
C ALA A 2 12.62 -1.86 -0.55
N PHE A 3 12.57 -2.90 0.30
CA PHE A 3 11.81 -2.88 1.55
C PHE A 3 12.43 -1.89 2.55
N GLY A 4 11.57 -1.20 3.30
CA GLY A 4 11.96 -0.44 4.48
C GLY A 4 11.58 -1.16 5.76
N ALA A 5 11.93 -0.56 6.90
CA ALA A 5 11.58 -1.09 8.22
C ALA A 5 10.09 -0.88 8.57
N GLY A 6 9.37 -0.04 7.80
CA GLY A 6 7.92 0.11 7.86
C GLY A 6 7.36 0.27 9.27
N LEU A 7 6.38 -0.56 9.62
CA LEU A 7 5.74 -0.64 10.94
C LEU A 7 6.71 -0.75 12.13
N SER A 8 7.94 -1.24 11.93
CA SER A 8 8.94 -1.36 12.99
C SER A 8 9.68 -0.04 13.27
N THR A 9 9.53 0.98 12.43
CA THR A 9 10.23 2.25 12.58
C THR A 9 9.37 3.43 12.10
N PRO A 10 8.92 4.32 13.01
CA PRO A 10 8.10 5.46 12.64
C PRO A 10 8.75 6.37 11.59
N GLY A 11 8.00 6.67 10.53
CA GLY A 11 8.47 7.55 9.45
C GLY A 11 9.50 6.90 8.53
N VAL A 12 9.41 5.59 8.35
CA VAL A 12 10.12 4.83 7.30
C VAL A 12 9.04 4.14 6.45
N PRO A 13 9.18 4.08 5.11
CA PRO A 13 8.20 3.42 4.28
C PRO A 13 8.24 1.90 4.44
N ASP A 14 7.16 1.23 4.04
CA ASP A 14 7.17 -0.23 3.87
C ASP A 14 8.00 -0.62 2.63
N LEU A 15 7.85 0.13 1.52
CA LEU A 15 8.75 0.05 0.36
C LEU A 15 9.12 1.44 -0.16
N ARG A 16 10.34 1.56 -0.71
CA ARG A 16 10.76 2.78 -1.40
C ARG A 16 11.39 2.50 -2.75
N LEU A 17 11.13 3.39 -3.70
CA LEU A 17 11.94 3.59 -4.88
C LEU A 17 12.75 4.86 -4.68
N ALA A 18 14.07 4.75 -4.78
CA ALA A 18 14.98 5.89 -4.74
C ALA A 18 15.84 5.93 -5.99
N ASP A 19 16.24 7.13 -6.39
CA ASP A 19 17.22 7.32 -7.46
C ASP A 19 18.66 7.05 -6.96
N TYR A 20 19.64 7.21 -7.84
CA TYR A 20 21.06 7.01 -7.51
C TYR A 20 21.63 8.07 -6.57
N THR A 21 20.93 9.18 -6.33
CA THR A 21 21.31 10.22 -5.37
C THR A 21 20.76 9.98 -3.97
N GLY A 22 19.84 9.00 -3.83
CA GLY A 22 19.13 8.69 -2.60
C GLY A 22 17.84 9.47 -2.42
N ARG A 23 17.41 10.27 -3.40
CA ARG A 23 16.09 10.93 -3.39
C ARG A 23 15.00 9.88 -3.52
N ILE A 24 13.96 9.97 -2.70
CA ILE A 24 12.84 9.03 -2.72
C ILE A 24 11.88 9.46 -3.83
N LEU A 25 11.80 8.64 -4.89
CA LEU A 25 10.85 8.82 -5.98
C LEU A 25 9.46 8.33 -5.56
N GLU A 26 9.39 7.15 -4.94
CA GLU A 26 8.12 6.58 -4.47
C GLU A 26 8.24 6.10 -3.03
N TRP A 27 7.29 6.54 -2.22
CA TRP A 27 7.06 6.08 -0.86
C TRP A 27 5.82 5.20 -0.83
N ILE A 28 5.97 3.92 -0.52
CA ILE A 28 4.88 2.95 -0.57
C ILE A 28 4.60 2.44 0.84
N ASN A 29 3.34 2.59 1.28
CA ASN A 29 2.86 2.08 2.56
C ASN A 29 1.62 1.20 2.41
N VAL A 30 1.48 0.23 3.30
CA VAL A 30 0.28 -0.57 3.49
C VAL A 30 -0.41 -0.22 4.81
N GLY A 31 -1.73 -0.32 4.86
CA GLY A 31 -2.51 -0.13 6.10
C GLY A 31 -3.18 1.24 6.23
N GLN A 32 -3.38 1.71 7.46
CA GLN A 32 -4.26 2.84 7.81
C GLN A 32 -3.53 3.88 8.67
N PRO A 33 -2.48 4.55 8.16
CA PRO A 33 -1.74 5.57 8.90
C PRO A 33 -2.61 6.79 9.23
N ASP A 34 -2.20 7.55 10.23
CA ASP A 34 -2.82 8.84 10.52
C ASP A 34 -2.41 9.93 9.50
N ALA A 35 -3.12 11.05 9.51
CA ALA A 35 -2.85 12.17 8.60
C ALA A 35 -1.46 12.79 8.81
N ARG A 36 -0.91 12.72 10.03
CA ARG A 36 0.41 13.28 10.35
C ARG A 36 1.52 12.46 9.69
N ALA A 37 1.42 11.14 9.73
CA ALA A 37 2.34 10.23 9.07
C ALA A 37 2.29 10.38 7.55
N LEU A 38 1.09 10.55 6.98
CA LEU A 38 0.93 10.80 5.54
C LEU A 38 1.52 12.14 5.11
N GLY A 39 1.32 13.21 5.88
CA GLY A 39 1.96 14.50 5.60
C GLY A 39 3.48 14.43 5.67
N LYS A 40 4.05 13.64 6.60
CA LYS A 40 5.50 13.41 6.69
C LYS A 40 6.02 12.60 5.49
N ALA A 41 5.30 11.57 5.05
CA ALA A 41 5.69 10.80 3.86
C ALA A 41 5.68 11.70 2.61
N ALA A 42 4.61 12.50 2.45
CA ALA A 42 4.43 13.40 1.31
C ALA A 42 5.51 14.48 1.21
N SER A 43 6.13 14.90 2.31
CA SER A 43 7.23 15.86 2.27
C SER A 43 8.60 15.23 1.97
N GLN A 44 8.70 13.89 1.96
CA GLN A 44 9.96 13.15 1.83
C GLN A 44 10.12 12.44 0.50
N ALA A 45 9.06 12.37 -0.32
CA ALA A 45 9.06 11.65 -1.58
C ALA A 45 8.36 12.42 -2.69
N ASP A 46 8.75 12.14 -3.93
CA ASP A 46 8.08 12.73 -5.10
C ASP A 46 6.64 12.21 -5.23
N GLN A 47 6.40 10.94 -4.87
CA GLN A 47 5.08 10.32 -4.82
C GLN A 47 4.89 9.43 -3.60
N VAL A 48 3.68 9.46 -3.01
CA VAL A 48 3.24 8.56 -1.94
C VAL A 48 2.12 7.67 -2.47
N LEU A 49 2.32 6.36 -2.37
CA LEU A 49 1.34 5.33 -2.70
C LEU A 49 0.89 4.63 -1.42
N LEU A 50 -0.40 4.66 -1.13
CA LEU A 50 -0.97 4.03 0.06
C LEU A 50 -1.99 2.95 -0.33
N PHE A 51 -1.78 1.75 0.21
CA PHE A 51 -2.62 0.57 -0.03
C PHE A 51 -3.29 0.10 1.26
N PRO A 52 -4.43 0.70 1.65
CA PRO A 52 -5.20 0.25 2.80
C PRO A 52 -5.99 -1.01 2.42
N PHE A 53 -6.07 -2.02 3.33
CA PHE A 53 -6.67 -3.33 2.99
C PHE A 53 -7.63 -3.92 4.03
N ALA A 54 -7.79 -3.32 5.22
CA ALA A 54 -8.61 -3.89 6.29
C ALA A 54 -10.12 -3.60 6.13
N ALA A 55 -10.97 -4.32 6.86
CA ALA A 55 -12.42 -4.07 6.85
C ALA A 55 -12.83 -2.63 7.25
N GLY A 56 -12.02 -1.97 8.09
CA GLY A 56 -12.29 -0.62 8.60
C GLY A 56 -11.91 0.54 7.66
N VAL A 57 -11.48 0.28 6.42
CA VAL A 57 -10.93 1.32 5.53
C VAL A 57 -11.91 2.45 5.27
N SER A 58 -13.19 2.15 5.02
CA SER A 58 -14.20 3.20 4.79
C SER A 58 -14.34 4.17 5.98
N THR A 59 -14.37 3.68 7.21
CA THR A 59 -14.47 4.53 8.41
C THR A 59 -13.19 5.31 8.68
N TRP A 60 -12.04 4.69 8.48
CA TRP A 60 -10.74 5.37 8.57
C TRP A 60 -10.64 6.49 7.53
N TRP A 61 -11.00 6.22 6.27
CA TRP A 61 -10.88 7.18 5.18
C TRP A 61 -11.81 8.38 5.35
N ARG A 62 -13.04 8.18 5.84
CA ARG A 62 -13.93 9.29 6.22
C ARG A 62 -13.31 10.26 7.24
N THR A 63 -12.38 9.78 8.06
CA THR A 63 -11.70 10.58 9.09
C THR A 63 -10.40 11.21 8.59
N VAL A 64 -9.62 10.46 7.79
CA VAL A 64 -8.27 10.86 7.35
C VAL A 64 -8.29 11.58 6.00
N GLY A 65 -9.10 11.12 5.03
CA GLY A 65 -9.19 11.66 3.68
C GLY A 65 -9.34 13.19 3.63
N PRO A 66 -10.31 13.79 4.35
CA PRO A 66 -10.46 15.25 4.38
C PRO A 66 -9.23 16.01 4.88
N LYS A 67 -8.42 15.40 5.75
CA LYS A 67 -7.22 16.01 6.34
C LYS A 67 -6.01 15.96 5.39
N VAL A 68 -6.04 15.05 4.42
CA VAL A 68 -4.93 14.82 3.48
C VAL A 68 -5.30 15.22 2.04
N ALA A 69 -6.50 15.75 1.81
CA ALA A 69 -6.98 16.17 0.49
C ALA A 69 -6.09 17.22 -0.20
N GLY A 70 -5.30 17.98 0.56
CA GLY A 70 -4.32 18.94 0.01
C GLY A 70 -2.99 18.33 -0.43
N LEU A 71 -2.73 17.04 -0.15
CA LEU A 71 -1.49 16.37 -0.55
C LEU A 71 -1.60 15.95 -2.02
N THR A 72 -1.01 16.74 -2.91
CA THR A 72 -1.09 16.54 -4.36
C THR A 72 -0.30 15.34 -4.86
N ASN A 73 0.67 14.86 -4.08
CA ASN A 73 1.49 13.69 -4.37
C ASN A 73 1.07 12.44 -3.58
N LEU A 74 -0.17 12.40 -3.06
CA LEU A 74 -0.72 11.22 -2.40
C LEU A 74 -1.71 10.51 -3.32
N SER A 75 -1.50 9.21 -3.53
CA SER A 75 -2.49 8.33 -4.17
C SER A 75 -2.84 7.19 -3.24
N VAL A 76 -4.15 6.95 -3.09
CA VAL A 76 -4.67 5.92 -2.18
C VAL A 76 -5.55 4.96 -2.98
N ALA A 77 -5.22 3.67 -2.94
CA ALA A 77 -5.98 2.63 -3.61
C ALA A 77 -6.25 1.47 -2.63
N GLN A 78 -7.50 1.28 -2.27
CA GLN A 78 -7.92 0.23 -1.36
C GLN A 78 -7.77 -1.14 -2.03
N ILE A 79 -7.10 -2.05 -1.34
CA ILE A 79 -7.08 -3.47 -1.71
C ILE A 79 -8.25 -4.16 -0.98
N PRO A 80 -9.11 -4.94 -1.66
CA PRO A 80 -10.19 -5.67 -1.00
C PRO A 80 -9.66 -6.65 0.07
N ASN A 81 -10.28 -6.61 1.26
CA ASN A 81 -9.81 -7.37 2.43
C ASN A 81 -9.89 -8.89 2.22
N GLU A 82 -11.01 -9.39 1.71
CA GLU A 82 -11.26 -10.84 1.61
C GLU A 82 -10.23 -11.58 0.73
N PRO A 83 -9.92 -11.13 -0.50
CA PRO A 83 -8.83 -11.70 -1.31
C PRO A 83 -7.48 -11.73 -0.58
N VAL A 84 -7.12 -10.65 0.11
CA VAL A 84 -5.87 -10.56 0.88
C VAL A 84 -5.84 -11.53 2.04
N GLN A 85 -6.95 -11.69 2.77
CA GLN A 85 -7.04 -12.65 3.88
C GLN A 85 -6.88 -14.09 3.38
N ARG A 86 -7.45 -14.43 2.22
CA ARG A 86 -7.27 -15.76 1.62
C ARG A 86 -5.81 -16.03 1.25
N LEU A 87 -5.14 -15.06 0.64
CA LEU A 87 -3.71 -15.18 0.29
C LEU A 87 -2.82 -15.25 1.54
N ALA A 88 -3.13 -14.47 2.59
CA ALA A 88 -2.34 -14.44 3.82
C ALA A 88 -2.26 -15.81 4.52
N GLN A 89 -3.29 -16.66 4.36
CA GLN A 89 -3.32 -18.01 4.94
C GLN A 89 -2.32 -18.97 4.28
N THR A 90 -1.80 -18.66 3.10
CA THR A 90 -0.85 -19.53 2.37
C THR A 90 0.60 -19.09 2.45
N VAL A 91 0.87 -18.00 3.19
CA VAL A 91 2.23 -17.47 3.36
C VAL A 91 3.01 -18.33 4.36
N ASP A 92 4.15 -18.84 3.93
CA ASP A 92 5.14 -19.55 4.75
C ASP A 92 6.50 -18.83 4.68
N ARG A 93 7.49 -19.29 5.44
CA ARG A 93 8.88 -18.79 5.46
C ARG A 93 9.50 -18.69 4.06
N ARG A 94 9.09 -19.57 3.15
CA ARG A 94 9.39 -19.47 1.71
C ARG A 94 8.08 -19.47 0.96
N VAL A 95 7.86 -18.44 0.16
CA VAL A 95 6.69 -18.32 -0.70
C VAL A 95 7.16 -18.13 -2.14
N ALA A 96 6.52 -18.84 -3.06
CA ALA A 96 6.61 -18.59 -4.49
C ALA A 96 5.21 -18.22 -4.96
N GLY A 97 5.14 -17.28 -5.89
CA GLY A 97 3.86 -16.81 -6.39
C GLY A 97 3.95 -16.26 -7.80
N GLN A 98 2.78 -16.20 -8.43
CA GLN A 98 2.58 -15.54 -9.70
C GLN A 98 1.66 -14.35 -9.49
N VAL A 99 1.96 -13.25 -10.16
CA VAL A 99 1.11 -12.06 -10.20
C VAL A 99 0.86 -11.71 -11.66
N MET A 100 -0.40 -11.50 -12.00
CA MET A 100 -0.84 -11.03 -13.31
C MET A 100 -1.67 -9.77 -13.13
N VAL A 101 -1.43 -8.76 -13.97
CA VAL A 101 -2.18 -7.51 -13.98
C VAL A 101 -2.76 -7.31 -15.37
N MET A 102 -4.09 -7.20 -15.47
CA MET A 102 -4.81 -6.99 -16.73
C MET A 102 -5.91 -5.95 -16.49
N GLU A 103 -5.85 -4.83 -17.22
CA GLU A 103 -6.87 -3.77 -17.15
C GLU A 103 -7.18 -3.28 -15.71
N GLY A 104 -6.15 -3.26 -14.85
CA GLY A 104 -6.27 -2.87 -13.44
C GLY A 104 -6.75 -3.97 -12.49
N GLN A 105 -7.20 -5.11 -13.01
CA GLN A 105 -7.45 -6.31 -12.21
C GLN A 105 -6.13 -7.03 -11.92
N VAL A 106 -5.96 -7.45 -10.67
CA VAL A 106 -4.81 -8.20 -10.17
C VAL A 106 -5.25 -9.62 -9.88
N THR A 107 -4.58 -10.60 -10.48
CA THR A 107 -4.71 -12.02 -10.12
C THR A 107 -3.39 -12.48 -9.51
N MET A 108 -3.48 -13.04 -8.31
CA MET A 108 -2.32 -13.58 -7.57
C MET A 108 -2.55 -15.05 -7.28
N THR A 109 -1.50 -15.85 -7.50
CA THR A 109 -1.44 -17.25 -7.10
C THR A 109 -0.34 -17.39 -6.05
N LEU A 110 -0.68 -17.79 -4.82
CA LEU A 110 0.26 -18.03 -3.73
C LEU A 110 -0.05 -19.36 -3.05
N GLY A 111 0.94 -20.26 -2.98
CA GLY A 111 0.77 -21.55 -2.28
C GLY A 111 -0.38 -22.41 -2.81
N GLY A 112 -0.69 -22.31 -4.12
CA GLY A 112 -1.81 -23.02 -4.75
C GLY A 112 -3.18 -22.36 -4.55
N VAL A 113 -3.25 -21.19 -3.91
CA VAL A 113 -4.48 -20.40 -3.79
C VAL A 113 -4.45 -19.22 -4.76
N ASP A 114 -5.54 -19.10 -5.51
CA ASP A 114 -5.78 -17.99 -6.42
C ASP A 114 -6.69 -16.94 -5.79
N ALA A 115 -6.30 -15.68 -5.93
CA ALA A 115 -7.13 -14.54 -5.56
C ALA A 115 -7.09 -13.48 -6.66
N THR A 116 -8.26 -13.04 -7.08
CA THR A 116 -8.43 -11.98 -8.06
C THR A 116 -9.16 -10.81 -7.41
N PHE A 117 -8.64 -9.61 -7.62
CA PHE A 117 -9.22 -8.38 -7.07
C PHE A 117 -8.84 -7.16 -7.91
N THR A 118 -9.61 -6.09 -7.79
CA THR A 118 -9.30 -4.80 -8.39
C THR A 118 -9.10 -3.78 -7.28
N PRO A 119 -7.92 -3.13 -7.19
CA PRO A 119 -7.73 -2.03 -6.25
C PRO A 119 -8.67 -0.85 -6.57
N GLU A 120 -9.32 -0.31 -5.54
CA GLU A 120 -10.29 0.77 -5.68
C GLU A 120 -9.67 2.12 -5.27
N PRO A 121 -9.54 3.11 -6.17
CA PRO A 121 -9.05 4.42 -5.80
C PRO A 121 -9.97 5.09 -4.77
N LEU A 122 -9.39 5.60 -3.69
CA LEU A 122 -10.10 6.40 -2.70
C LEU A 122 -9.96 7.88 -3.05
N LYS A 123 -11.11 8.57 -3.16
CA LYS A 123 -11.21 10.01 -3.41
C LYS A 123 -11.32 10.81 -2.11
#